data_AF-A0A820JF20-F1
#
_entry.id   AF-A0A820JF20-F1
#
_cell.length_a   1.000
_cell.length_b   1.000
_cell.length_c   1.000
_cell.angle_alpha   90.00
_cell.angle_beta   90.00
_cell.angle_gamma   90.00
#
_symmetry.space_group_name_H-M   'P 1'
#
loop_
_entity.id
_entity.type
_entity.pdbx_description
1 polymer ?
#
loop_
_entity_poly.entity_id
_entity_poly.type
_entity_poly.pdbx_seq_one_letter_code
_entity_poly.pdbx_strand_id
1 'polypeptide(L)'
;DDIYHAYLNGLNTRILLHEYGCYQQCPDELRVRVEAIESFFMTEELRSHFRSLSHLPLTCEFQVIEIRLHPSLISSETMQVFADEIHRRRQLRVRKE
;
A
#
# COMPACT_ATOMS: atom_id res chain seq x y z
N ASP A 1 19.10 5.90 16.39
CA ASP A 1 18.35 6.10 15.14
C ASP A 1 17.56 4.86 14.83
N ASP A 2 16.32 4.81 15.32
CA ASP A 2 15.42 3.69 14.99
C ASP A 2 15.08 3.78 13.50
N ILE A 3 15.44 2.75 12.74
CA ILE A 3 15.10 2.67 11.32
C ILE A 3 13.59 2.42 11.23
N TYR A 4 12.82 3.46 10.93
CA TYR A 4 11.39 3.34 10.72
C TYR A 4 11.10 2.80 9.32
N HIS A 5 10.65 1.55 9.26
CA HIS A 5 10.26 0.88 8.02
C HIS A 5 8.78 1.07 7.76
N ALA A 6 8.43 1.88 6.75
CA ALA A 6 7.06 2.07 6.31
C ALA A 6 6.94 1.88 4.81
N TYR A 7 5.96 1.07 4.39
CA TYR A 7 5.75 0.70 3.00
C TYR A 7 4.30 0.85 2.60
N LEU A 8 4.06 1.24 1.35
CA LEU A 8 2.72 1.39 0.84
C LEU A 8 2.03 0.02 0.70
N ASN A 9 0.73 -0.03 0.99
CA ASN A 9 -0.09 -1.21 0.77
C ASN A 9 0.04 -1.71 -0.69
N GLY A 10 0.08 -3.03 -0.88
CA GLY A 10 0.25 -3.65 -2.19
C GLY A 10 -0.85 -3.26 -3.20
N LEU A 11 -2.09 -3.07 -2.75
CA LEU A 11 -3.18 -2.59 -3.60
C LEU A 11 -2.93 -1.14 -4.04
N ASN A 12 -2.59 -0.25 -3.11
CA ASN A 12 -2.28 1.14 -3.47
C ASN A 12 -1.06 1.21 -4.42
N THR A 13 -0.03 0.40 -4.20
CA THR A 13 1.13 0.31 -5.11
C THR A 13 0.71 -0.11 -6.51
N ARG A 14 -0.13 -1.15 -6.66
CA ARG A 14 -0.65 -1.60 -7.96
C ARG A 14 -1.49 -0.54 -8.65
N ILE A 15 -2.33 0.16 -7.89
CA ILE A 15 -3.19 1.24 -8.40
C ILE A 15 -2.34 2.40 -8.93
N LEU A 16 -1.33 2.85 -8.18
CA LEU A 16 -0.44 3.92 -8.61
C LEU A 16 0.39 3.50 -9.83
N LEU A 17 0.89 2.26 -9.86
CA LEU A 17 1.60 1.75 -11.03
C LEU A 17 0.73 1.68 -12.28
N HIS A 18 -0.55 1.34 -12.13
CA HIS A 18 -1.50 1.39 -13.25
C HIS A 18 -1.73 2.82 -13.72
N GLU A 19 -1.94 3.76 -12.79
CA GLU A 19 -2.17 5.18 -13.11
C GLU A 19 -0.96 5.81 -13.82
N TYR A 20 0.25 5.59 -13.30
CA TYR A 20 1.46 6.23 -13.81
C TYR A 20 2.21 5.37 -14.84
N GLY A 21 1.81 4.13 -15.07
CA GLY A 21 2.43 3.20 -16.03
C GLY A 21 3.63 2.43 -15.48
N CYS A 22 4.56 3.10 -14.79
CA CYS A 22 5.70 2.44 -14.15
C CYS A 22 6.28 3.25 -12.98
N TYR A 23 7.17 2.64 -12.20
CA TYR A 23 7.82 3.30 -11.05
C TYR A 23 8.56 4.59 -11.41
N GLN A 24 9.16 4.67 -12.60
CA GLN A 24 9.92 5.83 -13.06
C GLN A 24 9.02 7.01 -13.45
N GLN A 25 7.74 6.74 -13.72
CA GLN A 25 6.74 7.74 -14.07
C GLN A 25 5.89 8.14 -12.86
N CYS A 26 5.99 7.41 -11.75
CA CYS A 26 5.43 7.85 -10.48
C CYS A 26 6.13 9.14 -10.04
N PRO A 27 5.39 10.11 -9.47
CA PRO A 27 6.01 11.28 -8.87
C PRO A 27 6.91 10.89 -7.70
N ASP A 28 8.03 11.60 -7.55
CA ASP A 28 8.99 11.38 -6.46
C ASP A 28 8.36 11.58 -5.08
N GLU A 29 7.39 12.48 -4.99
CA GLU A 29 6.64 12.77 -3.77
C GLU A 29 5.12 12.75 -4.01
N LEU A 30 4.40 12.08 -3.10
CA LEU A 30 2.95 12.03 -3.08
C LEU A 30 2.42 12.60 -1.76
N ARG A 31 1.63 13.67 -1.86
CA ARG A 31 0.89 14.21 -0.70
C ARG A 31 -0.45 13.52 -0.58
N VAL A 32 -0.52 12.54 0.32
CA VAL A 32 -1.67 11.64 0.48
C VAL A 32 -2.16 11.66 1.90
N ARG A 33 -3.46 11.38 2.07
CA ARG A 33 -4.05 11.16 3.38
C ARG A 33 -3.94 9.67 3.72
N VAL A 34 -3.32 9.36 4.86
CA VAL A 34 -3.31 8.00 5.39
C VAL A 34 -4.72 7.62 5.83
N GLU A 35 -5.17 6.44 5.38
CA GLU A 35 -6.46 5.87 5.73
C GLU A 35 -6.34 4.77 6.78
N ALA A 36 -5.27 3.98 6.76
CA ALA A 36 -4.95 3.02 7.82
C ALA A 36 -3.44 2.77 7.89
N ILE A 37 -2.97 2.39 9.08
CA ILE A 37 -1.60 1.92 9.32
C ILE A 37 -1.70 0.57 10.03
N GLU A 38 -1.05 -0.45 9.47
CA GLU A 38 -0.97 -1.78 10.07
C GLU A 38 0.51 -2.08 10.38
N SER A 39 0.83 -2.37 11.65
CA SER A 39 2.18 -2.78 12.08
C SER A 39 2.33 -4.31 12.00
N PHE A 40 3.49 -4.75 11.53
CA PHE A 40 3.85 -6.16 11.39
C PHE A 40 5.28 -6.40 11.86
N PHE A 41 5.55 -7.62 12.32
CA PHE A 41 6.91 -8.14 12.43
C PHE A 41 7.14 -9.09 11.26
N MET A 42 8.26 -8.93 10.56
CA MET A 42 8.57 -9.78 9.41
C MET A 42 8.73 -11.24 9.83
N THR A 43 7.89 -12.13 9.31
CA THR A 43 8.00 -13.59 9.51
C THR A 43 8.34 -14.28 8.19
N GLU A 44 8.68 -15.58 8.21
CA GLU A 44 8.93 -16.34 6.97
C GLU A 44 7.68 -16.39 6.08
N GLU A 45 6.50 -16.55 6.68
CA GLU A 45 5.22 -16.50 5.98
C GLU A 45 5.01 -15.14 5.32
N LEU A 46 5.15 -14.04 6.08
CA LEU A 46 4.96 -12.68 5.56
C LEU A 46 5.99 -12.33 4.50
N ARG A 47 7.23 -12.81 4.60
CA ARG A 47 8.26 -12.62 3.56
C ARG A 47 7.83 -13.18 2.22
N SER A 48 7.11 -14.31 2.21
CA SER A 48 6.60 -14.89 0.97
C SER A 48 5.50 -14.03 0.33
N HIS A 49 4.67 -13.38 1.15
CA HIS A 49 3.59 -12.50 0.72
C HIS A 49 4.08 -11.09 0.32
N PHE A 50 5.01 -10.52 1.08
CA PHE A 50 5.63 -9.23 0.85
C PHE A 50 6.98 -9.40 0.16
N ARG A 51 6.98 -9.98 -1.04
CA ARG A 51 8.23 -10.29 -1.78
C ARG A 51 9.13 -9.07 -1.97
N SER A 52 8.55 -7.90 -2.20
CA SER A 52 9.28 -6.62 -2.30
C SER A 52 9.95 -6.17 -1.00
N LEU A 53 9.56 -6.76 0.14
CA LEU A 53 10.11 -6.48 1.47
C LEU A 53 10.98 -7.64 2.00
N SER A 54 11.33 -8.61 1.14
CA SER A 54 12.10 -9.78 1.55
C SER A 54 13.53 -9.47 2.02
N HIS A 55 14.03 -8.27 1.72
CA HIS A 55 15.28 -7.74 2.24
C HIS A 55 15.24 -7.40 3.73
N LEU A 56 14.05 -7.33 4.35
CA LEU A 56 13.93 -7.09 5.78
C LEU A 56 14.28 -8.35 6.61
N PRO A 57 15.03 -8.20 7.72
CA PRO A 57 15.29 -9.29 8.67
C PRO A 57 14.00 -9.88 9.28
N LEU A 58 14.01 -11.17 9.66
CA LEU A 58 12.87 -11.90 10.26
C LEU A 58 12.44 -11.43 11.67
N THR A 59 12.98 -10.31 12.15
CA THR A 59 12.63 -9.71 13.45
C THR A 59 12.38 -8.21 13.31
N CYS A 60 12.41 -7.70 12.08
CA CYS A 60 12.21 -6.30 11.79
C CYS A 60 10.72 -5.95 11.89
N GLU A 61 10.40 -4.92 12.68
CA GLU A 61 9.09 -4.29 12.66
C GLU A 61 8.98 -3.37 11.45
N PHE A 62 7.85 -3.45 10.75
CA PHE A 62 7.53 -2.56 9.64
C PHE A 62 6.04 -2.23 9.63
N GLN A 63 5.71 -1.10 9.01
CA GLN A 63 4.35 -0.62 8.84
C GLN A 63 3.93 -0.73 7.39
N VAL A 64 2.69 -1.17 7.17
CA VAL A 64 2.01 -1.07 5.89
C VAL A 64 1.03 0.08 5.96
N ILE A 65 1.23 1.08 5.11
CA ILE A 65 0.42 2.28 5.03
C ILE A 65 -0.59 2.12 3.91
N GLU A 66 -1.86 2.27 4.25
CA GLU A 66 -2.95 2.37 3.31
C GLU A 66 -3.34 3.83 3.14
N ILE A 67 -3.45 4.29 1.90
CA ILE A 67 -3.73 5.69 1.58
C ILE A 67 -5.13 5.85 0.99
N ARG A 68 -5.73 7.02 1.25
CA ARG A 68 -7.00 7.41 0.65
C ARG A 68 -6.79 7.69 -0.83
N LEU A 69 -7.48 6.92 -1.66
CA LEU A 69 -7.60 7.18 -3.09
C LEU A 69 -8.63 8.28 -3.33
N HIS A 70 -8.30 9.23 -4.20
CA HIS A 70 -9.14 10.38 -4.52
C HIS A 70 -8.92 10.79 -5.99
N PRO A 71 -9.90 11.39 -6.68
CA PRO A 71 -9.78 11.89 -8.05
C PRO A 71 -8.59 12.79 -8.38
N SER A 72 -7.92 13.38 -7.38
CA SER A 72 -6.72 14.20 -7.56
C SER A 72 -5.42 13.39 -7.57
N LEU A 73 -5.48 12.11 -7.16
CA LEU A 73 -4.35 11.19 -7.10
C LEU A 73 -4.41 10.16 -8.23
N ILE A 74 -5.62 9.70 -8.59
CA ILE A 74 -5.85 8.73 -9.65
C ILE A 74 -7.04 9.12 -10.50
N SER A 75 -7.00 8.78 -11.79
CA SER A 75 -8.07 8.98 -12.74
C SER A 75 -9.34 8.16 -12.40
N SER A 76 -10.47 8.59 -12.95
CA SER A 76 -11.74 7.83 -12.87
C SER A 76 -11.65 6.46 -13.54
N GLU A 77 -10.84 6.33 -14.60
CA GLU A 77 -10.59 5.06 -15.28
C GLU A 77 -9.90 4.08 -14.35
N THR A 78 -8.78 4.50 -13.73
CA THR A 78 -8.07 3.66 -12.74
C THR A 78 -8.98 3.33 -11.56
N MET A 79 -9.79 4.27 -11.07
CA MET A 79 -10.77 3.98 -10.01
C MET A 79 -11.76 2.89 -10.41
N GLN A 80 -12.22 2.87 -11.66
CA GLN A 80 -13.14 1.84 -12.16
C GLN A 80 -12.45 0.48 -12.29
N VAL A 81 -11.22 0.45 -12.83
CA VAL A 81 -10.44 -0.79 -12.99
C VAL A 81 -10.26 -1.53 -11.65
N PHE A 82 -10.03 -0.79 -10.56
CA PHE A 82 -9.79 -1.36 -9.24
C PHE A 82 -11.00 -1.29 -8.29
N ALA A 83 -12.20 -0.95 -8.80
CA ALA A 83 -13.37 -0.67 -7.96
C ALA A 83 -13.71 -1.81 -6.99
N ASP A 84 -13.70 -3.06 -7.46
CA ASP A 84 -14.01 -4.23 -6.65
C ASP A 84 -12.97 -4.47 -5.54
N GLU A 85 -11.68 -4.31 -5.85
CA GLU A 85 -10.59 -4.46 -4.88
C GLU A 85 -10.64 -3.36 -3.82
N ILE A 86 -10.86 -2.11 -4.23
CA ILE A 86 -11.04 -0.96 -3.33
C ILE A 86 -12.24 -1.18 -2.42
N HIS A 87 -13.37 -1.63 -2.99
CA HIS A 87 -14.59 -1.89 -2.23
C HIS A 87 -14.39 -3.01 -1.22
N ARG A 88 -13.79 -4.14 -1.63
CA ARG A 88 -13.48 -5.27 -0.75
C ARG A 88 -12.57 -4.84 0.39
N ARG A 89 -11.51 -4.07 0.10
CA ARG A 89 -10.59 -3.57 1.12
C ARG A 89 -11.31 -2.65 2.13
N ARG A 90 -12.17 -1.76 1.65
CA ARG A 90 -13.00 -0.91 2.52
C ARG A 90 -13.91 -1.72 3.44
N GLN A 91 -14.55 -2.77 2.94
CA GLN A 91 -15.37 -3.66 3.79
C GLN A 91 -14.55 -4.37 4.86
N LEU A 92 -13.32 -4.81 4.54
CA LEU A 92 -12.44 -5.45 5.51
C LEU A 92 -12.04 -4.49 6.63
N ARG A 93 -11.82 -3.20 6.34
CA ARG A 93 -11.55 -2.19 7.36
C ARG A 93 -12.73 -2.00 8.32
N VAL A 94 -13.94 -1.82 7.79
CA VAL A 94 -15.16 -1.63 8.60
C VAL A 94 -15.44 -2.83 9.51
N ARG A 95 -15.04 -4.05 9.13
CA ARG A 95 -15.20 -5.25 9.97
C ARG A 95 -14.16 -5.39 11.09
N LYS A 96 -13.03 -4.68 10.98
CA LYS A 96 -11.96 -4.67 11.99
C LYS A 96 -12.19 -3.61 13.07
N GLU A 97 -12.99 -2.59 12.77
CA GLU A 97 -13.51 -1.58 13.71
C GLU A 97 -14.70 -2.12 14.51
#